data_AF-A0A8T2TQP1-F1
#
_entry.id   AF-A0A8T2TQP1-F1
#
_cell.length_a   1.000
_cell.length_b   1.000
_cell.length_c   1.000
_cell.angle_alpha   90.00
_cell.angle_beta   90.00
_cell.angle_gamma   90.00
#
_symmetry.space_group_name_H-M   'P 1'
#
loop_
_entity.id
_entity.type
_entity.pdbx_description
1 polymer ?
#
loop_
_entity_poly.entity_id
_entity_poly.type
_entity_poly.pdbx_seq_one_letter_code
_entity_poly.pdbx_strand_id
1 'polypeptide(L)'
;MKAKGTSGVQFSITISLLVAILLTMLLLLFTTGPSHLLDSGFEFIARQCPRFSPGLPNNGSSIVASVATETFKEDVHAGKPPDWLQLPPIFNYTQKYLQLIAQNGSKPCHNIATKKVQLFGLPDFKIGDTYVKFNCGEIHTLILVAFDELDQKRCAGGDYFETEISGLNWKSRAPVFDLEDGSYKILLQMHPSFAGVYRFRVVLGFSNFHSLHRRPEQWFRNETVIDMHIEFVNEEHGSSGVIGLPRLNQCTKEDFQLDSWLGRWVRFGHNSHCSVDKRGRFKCLDPKAKCNDPWCQGPIAALESNGWVYSAHCAFRIFTQDDAWRCLNKKWIFFWGDSNHVDTVRNFLNFVLGFENIPEVPRRFDANYSRPKHPSQYVRITSMFNGHSNVSRNHEGLYSLHDDAYREQIAEFFREKTAPDAIIMNSGLHDGVYWKHLYQFAEGADKAVEFWTSLLNGLQSSKPRVVYRTTITTAGWARAASFNPQKMEIFNSMLVEKFKKANLLWGVVDGFDLTYPWHFDHNCSDGVHYGKPPAAVQWYGQLGHQYFVDLMLAHILMHALCVS
;
A
#
# COMPACT_ATOMS: atom_id res chain seq x y z
N MET A 1 66.40 -33.23 12.30
CA MET A 1 65.46 -34.38 12.43
C MET A 1 64.27 -33.95 13.30
N LYS A 2 63.04 -34.21 12.82
CA LYS A 2 61.71 -34.20 13.51
C LYS A 2 61.22 -32.84 14.09
N ALA A 3 60.21 -32.18 13.50
CA ALA A 3 58.73 -32.36 13.60
C ALA A 3 58.16 -31.91 14.98
N LYS A 4 57.46 -30.76 15.10
CA LYS A 4 56.03 -30.39 14.82
C LYS A 4 55.05 -30.69 15.98
N GLY A 5 54.12 -29.74 16.21
CA GLY A 5 52.87 -29.90 16.98
C GLY A 5 52.34 -28.54 17.47
N THR A 6 51.72 -27.66 16.67
CA THR A 6 50.32 -27.65 16.20
C THR A 6 49.27 -28.12 17.24
N SER A 7 48.93 -27.26 18.21
CA SER A 7 47.73 -27.44 19.05
C SER A 7 46.84 -26.19 19.18
N GLY A 8 47.33 -24.99 18.87
CA GLY A 8 46.54 -23.75 19.01
C GLY A 8 45.59 -23.43 17.85
N VAL A 9 45.94 -23.82 16.62
CA VAL A 9 45.17 -23.44 15.41
C VAL A 9 43.99 -24.38 15.16
N GLN A 10 44.08 -25.65 15.54
CA GLN A 10 42.96 -26.59 15.39
C GLN A 10 41.80 -26.26 16.32
N PHE A 11 42.06 -25.87 17.57
CA PHE A 11 41.01 -25.60 18.55
C PHE A 11 40.13 -24.40 18.14
N SER A 12 40.73 -23.34 17.60
CA SER A 12 40.01 -22.14 17.14
C SER A 12 39.18 -22.39 15.88
N ILE A 13 39.63 -23.28 14.98
CA ILE A 13 38.87 -23.63 13.77
C ILE A 13 37.64 -24.48 14.13
N THR A 14 37.75 -25.42 15.09
CA THR A 14 36.61 -26.21 15.55
C THR A 14 35.50 -25.37 16.19
N ILE A 15 35.85 -24.34 16.97
CA ILE A 15 34.84 -23.47 17.61
C ILE A 15 34.13 -22.60 16.56
N SER A 16 34.88 -22.03 15.61
CA SER A 16 34.27 -21.24 14.52
C SER A 16 33.36 -22.09 13.62
N LEU A 17 33.72 -23.36 13.37
CA LEU A 17 32.89 -24.28 12.59
C LEU A 17 31.61 -24.68 13.36
N LEU A 18 31.71 -24.91 14.67
CA LEU A 18 30.56 -25.21 15.54
C LEU A 18 29.59 -24.03 15.64
N VAL A 19 30.10 -22.80 15.75
CA VAL A 19 29.28 -21.58 15.77
C VAL A 19 28.61 -21.35 14.41
N ALA A 20 29.32 -21.58 13.31
CA ALA A 20 28.74 -21.51 11.98
C ALA A 20 27.64 -22.57 11.78
N ILE A 21 27.86 -23.81 12.20
CA ILE A 21 26.85 -24.88 12.12
C ILE A 21 25.63 -24.56 13.00
N LEU A 22 25.83 -24.01 14.21
CA LEU A 22 24.73 -23.59 15.07
C LEU A 22 23.92 -22.43 14.47
N LEU A 23 24.58 -21.43 13.88
CA LEU A 23 23.92 -20.31 13.20
C LEU A 23 23.16 -20.79 11.95
N THR A 24 23.70 -21.76 11.21
CA THR A 24 23.04 -22.32 10.03
C THR A 24 21.85 -23.19 10.42
N MET A 25 21.95 -23.96 11.51
CA MET A 25 20.84 -24.73 12.08
C MET A 25 19.74 -23.81 12.66
N LEU A 26 20.10 -22.70 13.29
CA LEU A 26 19.14 -21.68 13.72
C LEU A 26 18.43 -21.06 12.51
N LEU A 27 19.17 -20.70 11.45
CA LEU A 27 18.56 -20.17 10.21
C LEU A 27 17.63 -21.19 9.53
N LEU A 28 17.98 -22.48 9.53
CA LEU A 28 17.10 -23.54 9.02
C LEU A 28 15.81 -23.66 9.86
N LEU A 29 15.90 -23.60 11.19
CA LEU A 29 14.74 -23.61 12.09
C LEU A 29 13.83 -22.38 11.96
N PHE A 30 14.35 -21.25 11.50
CA PHE A 30 13.55 -20.04 11.23
C PHE A 30 12.98 -19.96 9.81
N THR A 31 13.50 -20.76 8.87
CA THR A 31 13.08 -20.73 7.44
C THR A 31 12.19 -21.90 7.06
N THR A 32 12.22 -23.01 7.81
CA THR A 32 11.29 -24.14 7.62
C THR A 32 10.34 -24.21 8.81
N GLY A 33 9.08 -23.82 8.61
CA GLY A 33 8.01 -24.03 9.60
C GLY A 33 7.82 -25.53 9.92
N PRO A 34 7.16 -25.87 11.05
CA PRO A 34 6.98 -27.24 11.48
C PRO A 34 5.86 -27.90 10.65
N SER A 35 6.16 -28.29 9.41
CA SER A 35 5.21 -29.01 8.55
C SER A 35 5.84 -30.14 7.72
N HIS A 36 7.09 -30.51 8.00
CA HIS A 36 7.72 -31.68 7.37
C HIS A 36 8.44 -32.54 8.40
N LEU A 37 7.69 -33.21 9.27
CA LEU A 37 8.18 -34.32 10.11
C LEU A 37 7.03 -35.16 10.68
N LEU A 38 5.94 -35.38 9.93
CA LEU A 38 4.92 -36.39 10.25
C LEU A 38 4.33 -36.92 8.94
N ASP A 39 5.12 -37.71 8.22
CA ASP A 39 4.61 -38.60 7.18
C ASP A 39 5.42 -39.91 7.25
N SER A 40 5.04 -40.76 8.20
CA SER A 40 5.29 -42.20 8.17
C SER A 40 4.57 -42.89 9.32
N GLY A 41 3.58 -43.69 8.98
CA GLY A 41 2.96 -44.68 9.87
C GLY A 41 1.52 -44.35 10.24
N PHE A 42 0.56 -44.93 9.50
CA PHE A 42 -0.32 -45.98 10.01
C PHE A 42 -1.40 -46.30 8.95
N GLU A 43 -1.17 -47.38 8.21
CA GLU A 43 -2.25 -48.20 7.64
C GLU A 43 -2.89 -49.06 8.74
N PHE A 44 -4.10 -49.58 8.46
CA PHE A 44 -4.97 -50.47 9.27
C PHE A 44 -5.85 -49.73 10.32
N ILE A 45 -7.19 -49.70 10.24
CA ILE A 45 -8.17 -50.78 10.05
C ILE A 45 -9.45 -50.26 9.36
N ALA A 46 -9.98 -51.06 8.44
CA ALA A 46 -11.29 -50.92 7.81
C ALA A 46 -12.41 -51.65 8.58
N ARG A 47 -13.67 -51.26 8.31
CA ARG A 47 -14.99 -51.85 8.70
C ARG A 47 -15.48 -51.36 10.09
N GLN A 48 -16.70 -50.88 10.30
CA GLN A 48 -18.02 -51.30 9.80
C GLN A 48 -19.07 -50.16 9.85
N CYS A 49 -20.01 -50.15 8.90
CA CYS A 49 -21.32 -49.47 9.00
C CYS A 49 -22.19 -50.10 10.10
N PRO A 50 -23.17 -49.35 10.66
CA PRO A 50 -24.53 -49.62 10.22
C PRO A 50 -25.40 -48.38 9.95
N ARG A 51 -26.34 -48.61 9.03
CA ARG A 51 -27.47 -47.77 8.61
C ARG A 51 -28.28 -47.25 9.81
N PHE A 52 -28.65 -45.98 9.80
CA PHE A 52 -29.92 -45.50 10.35
C PHE A 52 -30.38 -44.20 9.66
N SER A 53 -31.46 -44.30 8.90
CA SER A 53 -32.48 -43.27 8.65
C SER A 53 -33.76 -43.82 9.29
N PRO A 54 -34.71 -43.00 9.82
CA PRO A 54 -35.45 -42.03 9.00
C PRO A 54 -35.96 -40.77 9.73
N GLY A 55 -36.54 -39.82 8.98
CA GLY A 55 -37.63 -38.98 9.48
C GLY A 55 -37.52 -37.48 9.21
N LEU A 56 -37.96 -37.05 8.02
CA LEU A 56 -38.47 -35.69 7.78
C LEU A 56 -39.75 -35.46 8.61
N PRO A 57 -40.07 -34.20 8.92
CA PRO A 57 -41.22 -33.64 8.22
C PRO A 57 -40.98 -32.24 7.64
N ASN A 58 -41.60 -32.06 6.47
CA ASN A 58 -41.87 -30.81 5.80
C ASN A 58 -42.50 -29.79 6.76
N ASN A 59 -41.99 -28.55 6.73
CA ASN A 59 -42.87 -27.39 6.69
C ASN A 59 -42.20 -26.26 5.95
N GLY A 60 -42.77 -25.93 4.79
CA GLY A 60 -42.41 -24.75 4.03
C GLY A 60 -42.78 -23.49 4.80
N SER A 61 -41.88 -22.52 4.76
CA SER A 61 -42.20 -21.11 4.80
C SER A 61 -41.11 -20.39 4.05
N SER A 62 -41.42 -20.03 2.81
CA SER A 62 -40.71 -19.07 2.00
C SER A 62 -40.67 -17.74 2.76
N ILE A 63 -39.59 -17.45 3.45
CA ILE A 63 -39.30 -16.11 3.95
C ILE A 63 -38.42 -15.45 2.89
N VAL A 64 -39.07 -14.79 1.94
CA VAL A 64 -38.44 -13.74 1.13
C VAL A 64 -38.13 -12.60 2.12
N ALA A 65 -36.92 -12.61 2.68
CA ALA A 65 -36.43 -11.49 3.43
C ALA A 65 -36.18 -10.36 2.42
N SER A 66 -37.09 -9.38 2.43
CA SER A 66 -36.95 -8.12 1.71
C SER A 66 -35.62 -7.48 2.11
N VAL A 67 -34.64 -7.56 1.22
CA VAL A 67 -33.48 -6.68 1.25
C VAL A 67 -34.04 -5.28 1.13
N ALA A 68 -33.94 -4.49 2.21
CA ALA A 68 -34.12 -3.06 2.12
C ALA A 68 -32.99 -2.53 1.24
N THR A 69 -33.25 -2.45 -0.06
CA THR A 69 -32.52 -1.59 -0.96
C THR A 69 -32.68 -0.17 -0.43
N GLU A 70 -31.71 0.29 0.35
CA GLU A 70 -31.40 1.72 0.32
C GLU A 70 -30.92 2.00 -1.10
N THR A 71 -31.88 2.34 -1.94
CA THR A 71 -31.70 2.97 -3.23
C THR A 71 -30.99 4.29 -2.97
N PHE A 72 -29.66 4.28 -3.00
CA PHE A 72 -28.96 5.42 -3.56
C PHE A 72 -29.55 5.59 -4.95
N LYS A 73 -30.25 6.70 -5.17
CA LYS A 73 -30.69 7.10 -6.50
C LYS A 73 -29.48 6.99 -7.41
N GLU A 74 -29.50 6.03 -8.32
CA GLU A 74 -28.91 6.24 -9.63
C GLU A 74 -29.63 7.46 -10.20
N ASP A 75 -29.06 8.63 -9.99
CA ASP A 75 -29.28 9.74 -10.91
C ASP A 75 -28.66 9.28 -12.22
N VAL A 76 -29.46 8.58 -13.03
CA VAL A 76 -29.27 8.49 -14.47
C VAL A 76 -29.44 9.91 -15.00
N HIS A 77 -28.39 10.72 -14.85
CA HIS A 77 -28.25 11.98 -15.53
C HIS A 77 -27.93 11.67 -16.99
N ALA A 78 -28.98 11.44 -17.79
CA ALA A 78 -28.89 11.56 -19.24
C ALA A 78 -28.31 12.96 -19.56
N GLY A 79 -27.04 13.00 -19.97
CA GLY A 79 -26.37 14.21 -20.45
C GLY A 79 -25.16 14.74 -19.66
N LYS A 80 -24.70 14.09 -18.57
CA LYS A 80 -23.38 14.40 -17.98
C LYS A 80 -22.33 13.37 -18.45
N PRO A 81 -21.12 13.81 -18.83
CA PRO A 81 -20.02 12.88 -19.09
C PRO A 81 -19.73 12.06 -17.82
N PRO A 82 -19.35 10.77 -17.95
CA PRO A 82 -19.05 9.93 -16.81
C PRO A 82 -17.84 10.49 -16.05
N ASP A 83 -17.91 10.59 -14.73
CA ASP A 83 -16.80 11.03 -13.90
C ASP A 83 -15.85 9.88 -13.53
N TRP A 84 -14.62 10.22 -13.14
CA TRP A 84 -13.70 9.25 -12.57
C TRP A 84 -14.25 8.67 -11.27
N LEU A 85 -14.09 7.36 -11.10
CA LEU A 85 -14.35 6.68 -9.83
C LEU A 85 -13.48 7.30 -8.73
N GLN A 86 -14.13 7.74 -7.65
CA GLN A 86 -13.48 8.31 -6.47
C GLN A 86 -13.89 7.56 -5.21
N LEU A 87 -13.01 7.57 -4.21
CA LEU A 87 -13.33 7.05 -2.89
C LEU A 87 -14.17 8.07 -2.10
N PRO A 88 -15.12 7.60 -1.27
CA PRO A 88 -15.85 8.48 -0.39
C PRO A 88 -14.91 9.17 0.61
N PRO A 89 -15.21 10.41 1.03
CA PRO A 89 -14.47 11.08 2.10
C PRO A 89 -14.44 10.27 3.40
N ILE A 90 -13.35 10.40 4.16
CA ILE A 90 -13.19 9.69 5.43
C ILE A 90 -13.92 10.49 6.52
N PHE A 91 -14.98 9.90 7.06
CA PHE A 91 -15.74 10.48 8.16
C PHE A 91 -16.17 9.42 9.18
N ASN A 92 -15.95 9.69 10.47
CA ASN A 92 -16.25 8.79 11.60
C ASN A 92 -15.66 7.38 11.45
N TYR A 93 -14.55 7.26 10.73
CA TYR A 93 -13.90 6.00 10.40
C TYR A 93 -13.39 5.28 11.65
N THR A 94 -12.75 6.03 12.55
CA THR A 94 -12.24 5.54 13.83
C THR A 94 -13.36 4.92 14.66
N GLN A 95 -14.45 5.67 14.88
CA GLN A 95 -15.58 5.19 15.67
C GLN A 95 -16.23 3.96 15.03
N LYS A 96 -16.45 3.98 13.72
CA LYS A 96 -17.01 2.85 12.96
C LYS A 96 -16.19 1.57 13.20
N TYR A 97 -14.89 1.61 12.97
CA TYR A 97 -14.07 0.41 13.12
C TYR A 97 -13.91 -0.05 14.57
N LEU A 98 -13.87 0.86 15.55
CA LEU A 98 -13.90 0.46 16.95
C LEU A 98 -15.20 -0.27 17.32
N GLN A 99 -16.34 0.15 16.77
CA GLN A 99 -17.62 -0.53 16.96
C GLN A 99 -17.64 -1.91 16.29
N LEU A 100 -17.17 -2.01 15.04
CA LEU A 100 -17.10 -3.29 14.32
C LEU A 100 -16.22 -4.31 15.06
N ILE A 101 -15.08 -3.89 15.58
CA ILE A 101 -14.20 -4.77 16.36
C ILE A 101 -14.79 -5.14 17.71
N ALA A 102 -15.48 -4.22 18.39
CA ALA A 102 -16.17 -4.52 19.64
C ALA A 102 -17.34 -5.51 19.45
N GLN A 103 -17.99 -5.48 18.28
CA GLN A 103 -19.05 -6.41 17.91
C GLN A 103 -18.52 -7.75 17.38
N ASN A 104 -17.25 -7.82 16.97
CA ASN A 104 -16.64 -9.05 16.50
C ASN A 104 -16.64 -10.12 17.60
N GLY A 105 -17.16 -11.31 17.29
CA GLY A 105 -17.39 -12.39 18.25
C GLY A 105 -18.61 -12.23 19.17
N SER A 106 -19.38 -11.13 19.08
CA SER A 106 -20.55 -10.91 19.95
C SER A 106 -21.78 -11.75 19.59
N LYS A 107 -21.88 -12.20 18.34
CA LYS A 107 -22.93 -13.10 17.85
C LYS A 107 -22.29 -14.32 17.18
N PRO A 108 -22.99 -15.48 17.13
CA PRO A 108 -22.47 -16.69 16.51
C PRO A 108 -21.88 -16.46 15.11
N CYS A 109 -22.47 -15.58 14.29
CA CYS A 109 -22.02 -15.35 12.92
C CYS A 109 -20.73 -14.51 12.76
N HIS A 110 -20.27 -13.80 13.80
CA HIS A 110 -19.10 -12.92 13.68
C HIS A 110 -17.78 -13.70 13.72
N ASN A 111 -17.76 -14.86 14.38
CA ASN A 111 -16.55 -15.69 14.49
C ASN A 111 -16.50 -16.84 13.47
N ILE A 112 -17.30 -16.74 12.40
CA ILE A 112 -17.36 -17.77 11.36
C ILE A 112 -16.47 -17.33 10.21
N ALA A 113 -15.50 -18.16 9.83
CA ALA A 113 -14.62 -17.84 8.71
C ALA A 113 -15.33 -18.02 7.37
N THR A 114 -14.96 -17.21 6.37
CA THR A 114 -15.44 -17.34 5.00
C THR A 114 -14.87 -18.61 4.38
N LYS A 115 -15.70 -19.57 3.99
CA LYS A 115 -15.23 -20.74 3.24
C LYS A 115 -15.15 -20.45 1.75
N LYS A 116 -16.21 -19.90 1.20
CA LYS A 116 -16.34 -19.64 -0.23
C LYS A 116 -16.96 -18.27 -0.46
N VAL A 117 -16.81 -17.76 -1.68
CA VAL A 117 -17.45 -16.53 -2.12
C VAL A 117 -18.21 -16.76 -3.42
N GLN A 118 -19.23 -15.94 -3.65
CA GLN A 118 -19.90 -15.84 -4.95
C GLN A 118 -19.84 -14.41 -5.43
N LEU A 119 -19.63 -14.23 -6.73
CA LEU A 119 -19.55 -12.93 -7.38
C LEU A 119 -20.83 -12.66 -8.17
N PHE A 120 -21.44 -11.51 -7.94
CA PHE A 120 -22.64 -11.02 -8.62
C PHE A 120 -22.36 -9.67 -9.29
N GLY A 121 -23.26 -9.23 -10.17
CA GLY A 121 -23.11 -7.99 -10.94
C GLY A 121 -22.28 -8.15 -12.21
N LEU A 122 -21.96 -9.40 -12.59
CA LEU A 122 -21.38 -9.68 -13.91
C LEU A 122 -22.47 -9.51 -14.99
N PRO A 123 -22.16 -8.90 -16.14
CA PRO A 123 -23.08 -8.82 -17.27
C PRO A 123 -23.31 -10.20 -17.87
N ASP A 124 -24.40 -10.33 -18.64
CA ASP A 124 -24.79 -11.58 -19.27
C ASP A 124 -23.68 -12.11 -20.19
N PHE A 125 -23.23 -13.33 -19.91
CA PHE A 125 -22.27 -14.05 -20.74
C PHE A 125 -23.00 -14.80 -21.84
N LYS A 126 -22.83 -14.41 -23.11
CA LYS A 126 -23.53 -15.05 -24.24
C LYS A 126 -22.77 -16.27 -24.73
N ILE A 127 -23.50 -17.25 -25.28
CA ILE A 127 -22.90 -18.43 -25.91
C ILE A 127 -22.00 -17.96 -27.07
N GLY A 128 -20.70 -18.26 -26.97
CA GLY A 128 -19.67 -17.84 -27.94
C GLY A 128 -18.76 -16.71 -27.44
N ASP A 129 -19.09 -16.05 -26.32
CA ASP A 129 -18.16 -15.12 -25.69
C ASP A 129 -16.96 -15.88 -25.09
N THR A 130 -15.77 -15.29 -25.19
CA THR A 130 -14.56 -15.80 -24.54
C THR A 130 -14.38 -15.17 -23.15
N TYR A 131 -14.83 -13.93 -22.98
CA TYR A 131 -14.64 -13.12 -21.77
C TYR A 131 -15.93 -12.40 -21.39
N VAL A 132 -16.06 -12.09 -20.10
CA VAL A 132 -17.09 -11.16 -19.62
C VAL A 132 -16.74 -9.76 -20.11
N LYS A 133 -17.70 -9.06 -20.71
CA LYS A 133 -17.50 -7.76 -21.36
C LYS A 133 -18.05 -6.62 -20.51
N PHE A 134 -17.21 -5.64 -20.23
CA PHE A 134 -17.59 -4.39 -19.55
C PHE A 134 -17.33 -3.19 -20.46
N ASN A 135 -18.20 -2.18 -20.41
CA ASN A 135 -17.96 -0.94 -21.13
C ASN A 135 -16.85 -0.12 -20.47
N CYS A 136 -15.96 0.48 -21.27
CA CYS A 136 -15.02 1.48 -20.78
C CYS A 136 -15.75 2.77 -20.39
N GLY A 137 -15.15 3.55 -19.48
CA GLY A 137 -15.70 4.81 -18.98
C GLY A 137 -16.77 4.66 -17.89
N GLU A 138 -17.53 3.57 -17.91
CA GLU A 138 -18.55 3.28 -16.89
C GLU A 138 -17.95 2.75 -15.58
N ILE A 139 -18.64 3.04 -14.47
CA ILE A 139 -18.35 2.47 -13.16
C ILE A 139 -19.20 1.20 -13.01
N HIS A 140 -18.55 0.04 -13.02
CA HIS A 140 -19.18 -1.25 -12.84
C HIS A 140 -19.18 -1.65 -11.38
N THR A 141 -20.33 -2.09 -10.88
CA THR A 141 -20.49 -2.54 -9.49
C THR A 141 -20.64 -4.05 -9.44
N LEU A 142 -19.73 -4.70 -8.73
CA LEU A 142 -19.79 -6.12 -8.41
C LEU A 142 -20.10 -6.31 -6.93
N ILE A 143 -20.82 -7.38 -6.60
CA ILE A 143 -21.08 -7.77 -5.22
C ILE A 143 -20.46 -9.14 -4.95
N LEU A 144 -19.53 -9.18 -4.02
CA LEU A 144 -18.94 -10.40 -3.51
C LEU A 144 -19.70 -10.82 -2.25
N VAL A 145 -20.24 -12.03 -2.22
CA VAL A 145 -20.98 -12.56 -1.05
C VAL A 145 -20.19 -13.70 -0.45
N ALA A 146 -19.88 -13.60 0.84
CA ALA A 146 -19.15 -14.63 1.58
C ALA A 146 -20.11 -15.66 2.19
N PHE A 147 -19.71 -16.92 2.16
CA PHE A 147 -20.42 -18.06 2.73
C PHE A 147 -19.52 -18.84 3.68
N ASP A 148 -20.12 -19.46 4.69
CA ASP A 148 -19.42 -20.31 5.65
C ASP A 148 -19.27 -21.77 5.20
N GLU A 149 -18.71 -22.62 6.07
CA GLU A 149 -18.53 -24.06 5.85
C GLU A 149 -19.85 -24.84 5.71
N LEU A 150 -20.98 -24.26 6.15
CA LEU A 150 -22.32 -24.85 6.03
C LEU A 150 -23.08 -24.29 4.81
N ASP A 151 -22.38 -23.59 3.91
CA ASP A 151 -22.94 -22.91 2.75
C ASP A 151 -24.00 -21.84 3.09
N GLN A 152 -23.97 -21.32 4.32
CA GLN A 152 -24.84 -20.21 4.73
C GLN A 152 -24.18 -18.88 4.43
N LYS A 153 -24.96 -17.91 3.94
CA LYS A 153 -24.49 -16.54 3.76
C LYS A 153 -24.00 -16.03 5.11
N ARG A 154 -22.78 -15.48 5.13
CA ARG A 154 -22.27 -14.81 6.32
C ARG A 154 -23.17 -13.65 6.71
N CYS A 155 -23.24 -13.38 8.01
CA CYS A 155 -24.11 -12.33 8.57
C CYS A 155 -23.33 -11.14 9.14
N ALA A 156 -22.02 -11.14 8.95
CA ALA A 156 -21.10 -10.12 9.40
C ALA A 156 -19.95 -9.97 8.39
N GLY A 157 -19.44 -8.74 8.27
CA GLY A 157 -18.26 -8.41 7.48
C GLY A 157 -16.93 -8.81 8.14
N GLY A 158 -15.88 -8.08 7.79
CA GLY A 158 -14.55 -8.19 8.36
C GLY A 158 -13.55 -9.04 7.58
N ASP A 159 -13.95 -9.61 6.44
CA ASP A 159 -12.96 -10.16 5.51
C ASP A 159 -12.14 -9.05 4.85
N TYR A 160 -10.92 -9.38 4.48
CA TYR A 160 -10.07 -8.55 3.64
C TYR A 160 -9.85 -9.19 2.30
N PHE A 161 -10.39 -8.54 1.27
CA PHE A 161 -10.16 -8.90 -0.10
C PHE A 161 -9.16 -7.96 -0.72
N GLU A 162 -8.04 -8.51 -1.16
CA GLU A 162 -7.13 -7.81 -2.05
C GLU A 162 -7.58 -7.95 -3.49
N THR A 163 -7.55 -6.86 -4.24
CA THR A 163 -8.05 -6.84 -5.62
C THR A 163 -7.00 -6.32 -6.58
N GLU A 164 -6.99 -6.88 -7.78
CA GLU A 164 -6.09 -6.44 -8.83
C GLU A 164 -6.81 -6.45 -10.17
N ILE A 165 -6.69 -5.36 -10.92
CA ILE A 165 -6.89 -5.33 -12.36
C ILE A 165 -5.50 -5.16 -12.97
N SER A 166 -5.01 -6.18 -13.68
CA SER A 166 -3.66 -6.17 -14.26
C SER A 166 -3.65 -6.62 -15.72
N GLY A 167 -2.79 -5.96 -16.50
CA GLY A 167 -2.56 -6.29 -17.89
C GLY A 167 -1.27 -5.65 -18.40
N LEU A 168 -1.08 -5.69 -19.72
CA LEU A 168 0.15 -5.19 -20.33
C LEU A 168 0.35 -3.68 -20.10
N ASN A 169 -0.72 -2.89 -20.16
CA ASN A 169 -0.60 -1.43 -20.14
C ASN A 169 -1.36 -0.74 -19.00
N TRP A 170 -1.98 -1.52 -18.12
CA TRP A 170 -2.75 -1.01 -16.99
C TRP A 170 -2.55 -1.90 -15.77
N LYS A 171 -2.48 -1.27 -14.60
CA LYS A 171 -2.47 -1.95 -13.31
C LYS A 171 -3.11 -1.05 -12.25
N SER A 172 -4.16 -1.53 -11.58
CA SER A 172 -4.83 -0.77 -10.53
C SER A 172 -5.46 -1.67 -9.48
N ARG A 173 -5.80 -1.06 -8.34
CA ARG A 173 -6.65 -1.64 -7.31
C ARG A 173 -8.12 -1.41 -7.67
N ALA A 174 -8.99 -2.38 -7.38
CA ALA A 174 -10.44 -2.15 -7.37
C ALA A 174 -10.89 -1.95 -5.90
N PRO A 175 -11.46 -0.79 -5.53
CA PRO A 175 -11.82 -0.58 -4.13
C PRO A 175 -12.90 -1.57 -3.67
N VAL A 176 -12.74 -2.07 -2.44
CA VAL A 176 -13.66 -3.01 -1.80
C VAL A 176 -14.29 -2.33 -0.60
N PHE A 177 -15.62 -2.33 -0.56
CA PHE A 177 -16.40 -1.79 0.56
C PHE A 177 -17.10 -2.93 1.26
N ASP A 178 -16.78 -3.13 2.53
CA ASP A 178 -17.51 -4.04 3.42
C ASP A 178 -18.91 -3.48 3.70
N LEU A 179 -19.95 -4.23 3.36
CA LEU A 179 -21.37 -3.89 3.61
C LEU A 179 -21.85 -4.40 4.98
N GLU A 180 -20.95 -4.97 5.78
CA GLU A 180 -21.14 -5.37 7.18
C GLU A 180 -22.11 -6.54 7.38
N ASP A 181 -22.67 -7.08 6.31
CA ASP A 181 -23.65 -8.17 6.31
C ASP A 181 -23.11 -9.47 5.67
N GLY A 182 -21.79 -9.56 5.53
CA GLY A 182 -21.12 -10.67 4.81
C GLY A 182 -21.06 -10.49 3.29
N SER A 183 -21.49 -9.34 2.77
CA SER A 183 -21.28 -8.95 1.38
C SER A 183 -20.35 -7.73 1.23
N TYR A 184 -19.71 -7.63 0.07
CA TYR A 184 -18.68 -6.65 -0.22
C TYR A 184 -18.89 -6.07 -1.61
N LYS A 185 -18.90 -4.75 -1.72
CA LYS A 185 -19.05 -4.05 -3.00
C LYS A 185 -17.69 -3.77 -3.61
N ILE A 186 -17.48 -4.17 -4.85
CA ILE A 186 -16.27 -3.92 -5.64
C ILE A 186 -16.64 -3.01 -6.80
N LEU A 187 -15.86 -1.95 -7.02
CA LEU A 187 -16.07 -1.02 -8.13
C LEU A 187 -14.94 -1.14 -9.16
N LEU A 188 -15.29 -1.17 -10.44
CA LEU A 188 -14.34 -1.25 -11.56
C LEU A 188 -14.60 -0.09 -12.53
N GLN A 189 -13.53 0.51 -13.05
CA GLN A 189 -13.61 1.48 -14.14
C GLN A 189 -12.33 1.39 -14.97
N MET A 190 -12.47 1.32 -16.29
CA MET A 190 -11.35 1.32 -17.24
C MET A 190 -11.49 2.51 -18.19
N HIS A 191 -10.39 3.18 -18.50
CA HIS A 191 -10.43 4.29 -19.45
C HIS A 191 -10.51 3.78 -20.90
N PRO A 192 -11.30 4.40 -21.79
CA PRO A 192 -11.47 3.97 -23.19
C PRO A 192 -10.18 3.73 -24.01
N SER A 193 -9.13 4.52 -23.75
CA SER A 193 -7.81 4.33 -24.40
C SER A 193 -7.06 3.06 -23.97
N PHE A 194 -7.57 2.33 -22.97
CA PHE A 194 -7.05 1.07 -22.48
C PHE A 194 -8.09 -0.05 -22.59
N ALA A 195 -8.99 0.04 -23.58
CA ALA A 195 -9.84 -1.09 -23.94
C ALA A 195 -8.99 -2.33 -24.26
N GLY A 196 -9.47 -3.51 -23.88
CA GLY A 196 -8.76 -4.77 -24.06
C GLY A 196 -9.03 -5.78 -22.95
N VAL A 197 -8.29 -6.88 -22.97
CA VAL A 197 -8.43 -7.98 -22.01
C VAL A 197 -7.48 -7.80 -20.84
N TYR A 198 -8.03 -7.85 -19.63
CA TYR A 198 -7.32 -7.68 -18.37
C TYR A 198 -7.64 -8.82 -17.42
N ARG A 199 -6.67 -9.18 -16.59
CA ARG A 199 -6.89 -10.13 -15.51
C ARG A 199 -7.46 -9.39 -14.32
N PHE A 200 -8.59 -9.85 -13.82
CA PHE A 200 -9.18 -9.42 -12.56
C PHE A 200 -9.03 -10.53 -11.53
N ARG A 201 -8.36 -10.21 -10.42
CA ARG A 201 -8.12 -11.14 -9.33
C ARG A 201 -8.68 -10.58 -8.02
N VAL A 202 -9.31 -11.45 -7.24
CA VAL A 202 -9.68 -11.20 -5.85
C VAL A 202 -9.02 -12.26 -4.97
N VAL A 203 -8.25 -11.82 -3.99
CA VAL A 203 -7.53 -12.68 -3.04
C VAL A 203 -8.08 -12.44 -1.64
N LEU A 204 -8.55 -13.48 -0.98
CA LEU A 204 -8.93 -13.45 0.42
C LEU A 204 -7.65 -13.50 1.28
N GLY A 205 -7.28 -12.35 1.84
CA GLY A 205 -6.11 -12.20 2.69
C GLY A 205 -6.38 -12.66 4.13
N PHE A 206 -7.49 -12.17 4.71
CA PHE A 206 -7.89 -12.45 6.08
C PHE A 206 -9.41 -12.55 6.20
N SER A 207 -9.88 -13.27 7.20
CA SER A 207 -11.28 -13.26 7.62
C SER A 207 -11.45 -12.63 9.00
N ASN A 208 -12.65 -12.14 9.32
CA ASN A 208 -13.07 -11.75 10.68
C ASN A 208 -12.17 -10.75 11.38
N PHE A 209 -11.65 -9.77 10.63
CA PHE A 209 -10.69 -8.78 11.11
C PHE A 209 -9.42 -9.37 11.73
N HIS A 210 -9.09 -10.65 11.45
CA HIS A 210 -7.92 -11.31 12.03
C HIS A 210 -6.60 -10.64 11.64
N SER A 211 -6.57 -9.88 10.55
CA SER A 211 -5.43 -9.05 10.17
C SER A 211 -5.05 -8.00 11.23
N LEU A 212 -6.02 -7.56 12.04
CA LEU A 212 -5.83 -6.52 13.05
C LEU A 212 -5.24 -7.06 14.34
N HIS A 213 -5.14 -8.39 14.46
CA HIS A 213 -4.42 -9.01 15.56
C HIS A 213 -2.96 -8.55 15.58
N ARG A 214 -2.35 -8.64 16.75
CA ARG A 214 -0.92 -8.33 16.92
C ARG A 214 -0.02 -9.26 16.11
N ARG A 215 -0.42 -10.53 15.97
CA ARG A 215 0.33 -11.58 15.25
C ARG A 215 -0.59 -12.29 14.25
N PRO A 216 -0.91 -11.63 13.12
CA PRO A 216 -1.95 -12.11 12.22
C PRO A 216 -1.54 -13.31 11.37
N GLU A 217 -0.26 -13.72 11.39
CA GLU A 217 0.35 -14.66 10.44
C GLU A 217 -0.40 -16.00 10.35
N GLN A 218 -0.85 -16.54 11.49
CA GLN A 218 -1.57 -17.82 11.54
C GLN A 218 -2.97 -17.78 10.93
N TRP A 219 -3.52 -16.59 10.67
CA TRP A 219 -4.83 -16.37 10.05
C TRP A 219 -4.72 -15.87 8.61
N PHE A 220 -3.50 -15.71 8.08
CA PHE A 220 -3.31 -15.30 6.71
C PHE A 220 -3.67 -16.44 5.75
N ARG A 221 -4.49 -16.14 4.75
CA ARG A 221 -5.07 -17.14 3.85
C ARG A 221 -4.43 -17.15 2.48
N ASN A 222 -4.22 -15.97 1.90
CA ASN A 222 -3.67 -15.81 0.54
C ASN A 222 -4.41 -16.67 -0.51
N GLU A 223 -5.72 -16.79 -0.38
CA GLU A 223 -6.53 -17.65 -1.23
C GLU A 223 -7.07 -16.84 -2.41
N THR A 224 -6.72 -17.20 -3.64
CA THR A 224 -7.34 -16.59 -4.82
C THR A 224 -8.75 -17.12 -4.95
N VAL A 225 -9.74 -16.26 -4.69
CA VAL A 225 -11.16 -16.64 -4.66
C VAL A 225 -11.89 -16.27 -5.94
N ILE A 226 -11.37 -15.29 -6.69
CA ILE A 226 -11.81 -14.95 -8.06
C ILE A 226 -10.55 -14.76 -8.90
N ASP A 227 -10.52 -15.38 -10.08
CA ASP A 227 -9.49 -15.17 -11.10
C ASP A 227 -10.13 -15.32 -12.47
N MET A 228 -10.32 -14.19 -13.15
CA MET A 228 -10.99 -14.18 -14.45
C MET A 228 -10.38 -13.13 -15.37
N HIS A 229 -10.59 -13.34 -16.67
CA HIS A 229 -10.27 -12.34 -17.67
C HIS A 229 -11.53 -11.56 -18.02
N ILE A 230 -11.40 -10.24 -17.97
CA ILE A 230 -12.43 -9.27 -18.31
C ILE A 230 -12.00 -8.56 -19.59
N GLU A 231 -12.89 -8.48 -20.56
CA GLU A 231 -12.71 -7.64 -21.74
C GLU A 231 -13.41 -6.29 -21.52
N PHE A 232 -12.63 -5.21 -21.50
CA PHE A 232 -13.17 -3.86 -21.51
C PHE A 232 -13.31 -3.39 -22.96
N VAL A 233 -14.54 -3.10 -23.40
CA VAL A 233 -14.87 -2.68 -24.76
C VAL A 233 -15.28 -1.21 -24.79
N ASN A 234 -15.05 -0.54 -25.91
CA ASN A 234 -15.63 0.78 -26.15
C ASN A 234 -17.03 0.59 -26.75
N GLU A 235 -18.02 1.38 -26.33
CA GLU A 235 -19.35 1.33 -26.94
C GLU A 235 -19.27 1.66 -28.44
N GLU A 236 -20.00 0.90 -29.27
CA GLU A 236 -20.07 1.10 -30.72
C GLU A 236 -21.13 2.14 -31.16
N HIS A 237 -21.72 2.92 -30.24
CA HIS A 237 -22.86 3.77 -30.60
C HIS A 237 -22.47 4.96 -31.48
N GLY A 238 -22.99 4.91 -32.72
CA GLY A 238 -22.75 5.88 -33.77
C GLY A 238 -23.22 7.30 -33.44
N SER A 239 -22.55 8.26 -34.07
CA SER A 239 -23.09 9.59 -34.35
C SER A 239 -23.48 10.47 -33.15
N SER A 240 -22.79 10.36 -32.01
CA SER A 240 -22.79 11.37 -30.94
C SER A 240 -21.49 11.24 -30.16
N GLY A 241 -20.75 12.34 -29.97
CA GLY A 241 -19.32 12.37 -29.65
C GLY A 241 -18.88 11.51 -28.45
N VAL A 242 -17.64 11.03 -28.56
CA VAL A 242 -16.86 10.28 -27.55
C VAL A 242 -17.32 10.55 -26.11
N ILE A 243 -18.00 9.57 -25.50
CA ILE A 243 -18.24 9.52 -24.06
C ILE A 243 -16.89 9.20 -23.39
N GLY A 244 -16.02 10.22 -23.32
CA GLY A 244 -14.69 10.11 -22.71
C GLY A 244 -14.76 10.52 -21.24
N LEU A 245 -14.04 9.79 -20.38
CA LEU A 245 -13.78 10.25 -19.02
C LEU A 245 -13.08 11.63 -19.05
N PRO A 246 -13.33 12.49 -18.05
CA PRO A 246 -12.69 13.79 -17.95
C PRO A 246 -11.18 13.67 -18.10
N ARG A 247 -10.59 14.54 -18.92
CA ARG A 247 -9.14 14.65 -19.02
C ARG A 247 -8.55 14.91 -17.64
N LEU A 248 -7.49 14.19 -17.28
CA LEU A 248 -6.76 14.42 -16.04
C LEU A 248 -5.97 15.73 -16.15
N ASN A 249 -6.34 16.70 -15.33
CA ASN A 249 -5.56 17.92 -15.17
C ASN A 249 -4.35 17.65 -14.27
N GLN A 250 -3.35 18.52 -14.33
CA GLN A 250 -2.26 18.44 -13.38
C GLN A 250 -2.77 18.70 -11.96
N CYS A 251 -2.21 17.95 -11.01
CA CYS A 251 -2.60 18.09 -9.61
C CYS A 251 -2.43 19.53 -9.12
N THR A 252 -3.47 20.09 -8.51
CA THR A 252 -3.44 21.37 -7.81
C THR A 252 -3.34 21.14 -6.30
N LYS A 253 -3.43 22.20 -5.52
CA LYS A 253 -3.45 22.11 -4.05
C LYS A 253 -4.71 21.40 -3.53
N GLU A 254 -5.84 21.59 -4.21
CA GLU A 254 -7.15 21.04 -3.86
C GLU A 254 -7.16 19.52 -3.98
N ASP A 255 -6.46 18.98 -4.98
CA ASP A 255 -6.30 17.55 -5.22
C ASP A 255 -5.62 16.83 -4.02
N PHE A 256 -4.66 17.50 -3.37
CA PHE A 256 -4.04 16.98 -2.14
C PHE A 256 -4.95 17.08 -0.90
N GLN A 257 -6.11 17.74 -0.95
CA GLN A 257 -7.06 17.80 0.17
C GLN A 257 -7.96 16.55 0.26
N LEU A 258 -7.92 15.67 -0.75
CA LEU A 258 -8.67 14.43 -0.72
C LEU A 258 -8.09 13.47 0.33
N ASP A 259 -8.99 12.78 1.03
CA ASP A 259 -8.62 11.93 2.17
C ASP A 259 -7.94 10.63 1.76
N SER A 260 -8.24 10.16 0.55
CA SER A 260 -7.73 8.91 -0.03
C SER A 260 -7.77 8.98 -1.53
N TRP A 261 -6.91 8.21 -2.18
CA TRP A 261 -6.82 8.19 -3.64
C TRP A 261 -7.32 6.87 -4.21
N LEU A 262 -7.74 6.94 -5.47
CA LEU A 262 -7.89 5.76 -6.31
C LEU A 262 -7.19 6.01 -7.64
N GLY A 263 -6.00 5.47 -7.76
CA GLY A 263 -5.15 5.64 -8.91
C GLY A 263 -4.99 4.41 -9.75
N ARG A 264 -4.13 4.58 -10.77
CA ARG A 264 -3.73 3.54 -11.69
C ARG A 264 -2.32 3.77 -12.17
N TRP A 265 -1.65 2.67 -12.42
CA TRP A 265 -0.44 2.61 -13.21
C TRP A 265 -0.81 2.34 -14.66
N VAL A 266 -0.29 3.18 -15.56
CA VAL A 266 -0.44 3.04 -17.01
C VAL A 266 0.93 2.93 -17.66
N ARG A 267 1.05 2.19 -18.75
CA ARG A 267 2.32 1.98 -19.45
C ARG A 267 2.26 2.39 -20.92
N PHE A 268 3.20 3.23 -21.33
CA PHE A 268 3.30 3.72 -22.72
C PHE A 268 4.57 3.28 -23.46
N GLY A 269 5.65 2.99 -22.74
CA GLY A 269 6.99 2.81 -23.32
C GLY A 269 7.56 1.39 -23.22
N HIS A 270 6.72 0.36 -23.20
CA HIS A 270 7.17 -1.00 -22.88
C HIS A 270 8.32 -1.49 -23.77
N ASN A 271 9.43 -1.83 -23.14
CA ASN A 271 10.57 -2.52 -23.73
C ASN A 271 10.71 -3.92 -23.12
N SER A 272 10.32 -4.95 -23.87
CA SER A 272 10.40 -6.35 -23.44
C SER A 272 11.84 -6.87 -23.31
N HIS A 273 12.82 -6.20 -23.93
CA HIS A 273 14.24 -6.54 -23.86
C HIS A 273 14.97 -5.74 -22.79
N CYS A 274 14.27 -4.94 -22.00
CA CYS A 274 14.90 -4.18 -20.93
C CYS A 274 15.48 -5.12 -19.88
N SER A 275 16.78 -4.96 -19.64
CA SER A 275 17.51 -5.67 -18.59
C SER A 275 18.17 -4.67 -17.66
N VAL A 276 18.49 -5.15 -16.48
CA VAL A 276 19.17 -4.38 -15.44
C VAL A 276 20.60 -4.04 -15.87
N ASP A 277 21.03 -2.79 -15.66
CA ASP A 277 22.42 -2.38 -15.95
C ASP A 277 23.39 -2.85 -14.86
N LYS A 278 24.70 -2.63 -15.06
CA LYS A 278 25.76 -2.97 -14.10
C LYS A 278 25.62 -2.34 -12.70
N ARG A 279 24.75 -1.35 -12.55
CA ARG A 279 24.43 -0.67 -11.29
C ARG A 279 23.09 -1.10 -10.71
N GLY A 280 22.43 -2.10 -11.28
CA GLY A 280 21.11 -2.54 -10.80
C GLY A 280 19.95 -1.71 -11.33
N ARG A 281 20.15 -0.89 -12.37
CA ARG A 281 19.16 0.10 -12.81
C ARG A 281 18.38 -0.33 -14.05
N PHE A 282 17.09 -0.01 -14.09
CA PHE A 282 16.16 -0.36 -15.18
C PHE A 282 15.96 0.81 -16.16
N LYS A 283 17.02 1.21 -16.86
CA LYS A 283 17.00 2.31 -17.84
C LYS A 283 16.42 1.87 -19.19
N CYS A 284 15.14 1.54 -19.18
CA CYS A 284 14.47 0.89 -20.30
C CYS A 284 14.06 1.83 -21.44
N LEU A 285 13.94 3.12 -21.16
CA LEU A 285 13.39 4.12 -22.07
C LEU A 285 14.48 5.05 -22.61
N ASP A 286 14.23 5.65 -23.77
CA ASP A 286 15.02 6.79 -24.24
C ASP A 286 15.07 7.88 -23.15
N PRO A 287 16.24 8.41 -22.76
CA PRO A 287 16.35 9.50 -21.78
C PRO A 287 15.51 10.75 -22.11
N LYS A 288 15.13 10.95 -23.38
CA LYS A 288 14.27 12.04 -23.85
C LYS A 288 12.78 11.66 -23.90
N ALA A 289 12.42 10.42 -23.55
CA ALA A 289 11.03 9.98 -23.51
C ALA A 289 10.22 10.90 -22.59
N LYS A 290 9.15 11.44 -23.14
CA LYS A 290 8.20 12.28 -22.42
C LYS A 290 7.02 11.46 -21.98
N CYS A 291 6.38 11.91 -20.91
CA CYS A 291 5.10 11.36 -20.55
C CYS A 291 4.03 11.65 -21.61
N ASN A 292 3.12 10.70 -21.80
CA ASN A 292 1.92 10.85 -22.61
C ASN A 292 0.83 11.56 -21.80
N ASP A 293 0.32 12.63 -22.38
CA ASP A 293 -0.86 13.33 -21.91
C ASP A 293 -2.13 12.44 -22.06
N PRO A 294 -3.10 12.49 -21.13
CA PRO A 294 -3.18 13.33 -19.92
C PRO A 294 -2.59 12.68 -18.66
N TRP A 295 -1.85 11.59 -18.76
CA TRP A 295 -1.53 10.72 -17.61
C TRP A 295 -0.47 11.29 -16.67
N CYS A 296 0.47 12.05 -17.23
CA CYS A 296 1.46 12.80 -16.48
C CYS A 296 2.10 13.88 -17.37
N GLN A 297 3.05 14.62 -16.81
CA GLN A 297 3.91 15.52 -17.57
C GLN A 297 5.38 15.34 -17.17
N GLY A 298 6.30 15.69 -18.07
CA GLY A 298 7.74 15.63 -17.82
C GLY A 298 8.43 14.39 -18.38
N PRO A 299 9.72 14.17 -18.02
CA PRO A 299 10.54 13.11 -18.61
C PRO A 299 10.28 11.75 -17.93
N ILE A 300 9.46 10.89 -18.54
CA ILE A 300 9.09 9.59 -17.96
C ILE A 300 10.30 8.65 -17.74
N ALA A 301 11.37 8.84 -18.51
CA ALA A 301 12.61 8.08 -18.33
C ALA A 301 13.27 8.28 -16.95
N ALA A 302 12.97 9.38 -16.25
CA ALA A 302 13.49 9.62 -14.90
C ALA A 302 12.97 8.60 -13.86
N LEU A 303 11.85 7.93 -14.15
CA LEU A 303 11.29 6.90 -13.27
C LEU A 303 11.96 5.53 -13.41
N GLU A 304 12.66 5.27 -14.52
CA GLU A 304 13.29 3.95 -14.77
C GLU A 304 12.30 2.76 -14.67
N SER A 305 11.05 3.01 -15.07
CA SER A 305 9.89 2.17 -14.79
C SER A 305 9.45 1.25 -15.95
N ASN A 306 10.29 1.07 -16.97
CA ASN A 306 9.88 0.45 -18.24
C ASN A 306 8.57 1.04 -18.84
N GLY A 307 8.35 2.34 -18.64
CA GLY A 307 7.21 3.08 -19.18
C GLY A 307 6.00 3.17 -18.26
N TRP A 308 6.04 2.58 -17.06
CA TRP A 308 4.97 2.70 -16.07
C TRP A 308 4.94 4.10 -15.45
N VAL A 309 3.75 4.67 -15.32
CA VAL A 309 3.53 5.90 -14.56
C VAL A 309 2.20 5.85 -13.83
N TYR A 310 2.14 6.50 -12.68
CA TYR A 310 0.96 6.57 -11.84
C TYR A 310 0.19 7.88 -12.03
N SER A 311 -1.15 7.78 -12.02
CA SER A 311 -2.08 8.91 -11.96
C SER A 311 -3.25 8.57 -11.05
N ALA A 312 -3.85 9.58 -10.43
CA ALA A 312 -5.00 9.43 -9.54
C ALA A 312 -6.19 10.24 -10.07
N HIS A 313 -6.94 10.94 -9.22
CA HIS A 313 -7.93 11.92 -9.65
C HIS A 313 -7.31 13.07 -10.48
N CYS A 314 -5.98 13.23 -10.42
CA CYS A 314 -5.18 14.17 -11.20
C CYS A 314 -3.91 13.51 -11.77
N ALA A 315 -3.23 14.22 -12.67
CA ALA A 315 -2.00 13.83 -13.32
C ALA A 315 -0.78 14.42 -12.61
N PHE A 316 0.20 13.58 -12.27
CA PHE A 316 1.41 14.05 -11.60
C PHE A 316 2.48 14.49 -12.61
N ARG A 317 3.21 15.55 -12.25
CA ARG A 317 4.44 15.97 -12.91
C ARG A 317 5.63 15.15 -12.44
N ILE A 318 6.40 14.64 -13.41
CA ILE A 318 7.75 14.12 -13.24
C ILE A 318 8.70 15.31 -13.40
N PHE A 319 9.45 15.61 -12.36
CA PHE A 319 10.27 16.81 -12.30
C PHE A 319 11.62 16.60 -12.97
N THR A 320 12.08 17.61 -13.71
CA THR A 320 13.50 17.73 -14.05
C THR A 320 14.29 18.18 -12.81
N GLN A 321 15.59 17.94 -12.80
CA GLN A 321 16.47 18.44 -11.73
C GLN A 321 16.39 19.97 -11.62
N ASP A 322 16.34 20.68 -12.74
CA ASP A 322 16.24 22.15 -12.78
C ASP A 322 14.94 22.66 -12.14
N ASP A 323 13.81 22.04 -12.47
CA ASP A 323 12.52 22.41 -11.89
C ASP A 323 12.48 22.09 -10.39
N ALA A 324 13.10 20.97 -10.00
CA ALA A 324 13.16 20.58 -8.60
C ALA A 324 13.95 21.60 -7.77
N TRP A 325 15.16 21.95 -8.21
CA TRP A 325 15.97 22.97 -7.53
C TRP A 325 15.32 24.35 -7.51
N ARG A 326 14.63 24.73 -8.59
CA ARG A 326 13.89 26.01 -8.63
C ARG A 326 12.81 26.08 -7.56
N CYS A 327 12.12 24.96 -7.33
CA CYS A 327 11.06 24.88 -6.35
C CYS A 327 11.56 24.78 -4.90
N LEU A 328 12.66 24.08 -4.64
CA LEU A 328 13.15 23.81 -3.27
C LEU A 328 14.19 24.80 -2.76
N ASN A 329 14.67 25.70 -3.62
CA ASN A 329 15.73 26.62 -3.25
C ASN A 329 15.38 27.39 -1.96
N LYS A 330 16.26 27.29 -0.97
CA LYS A 330 16.15 27.87 0.38
C LYS A 330 14.97 27.35 1.21
N LYS A 331 14.33 26.25 0.81
CA LYS A 331 13.30 25.60 1.61
C LYS A 331 13.92 24.68 2.66
N TRP A 332 13.17 24.47 3.74
CA TRP A 332 13.41 23.47 4.76
C TRP A 332 12.27 22.45 4.76
N ILE A 333 12.61 21.18 4.49
CA ILE A 333 11.67 20.05 4.53
C ILE A 333 11.98 19.20 5.76
N PHE A 334 10.97 18.94 6.58
CA PHE A 334 11.07 18.12 7.78
C PHE A 334 10.34 16.79 7.59
N PHE A 335 11.04 15.67 7.64
CA PHE A 335 10.45 14.35 7.60
C PHE A 335 10.28 13.82 9.03
N TRP A 336 9.07 13.37 9.37
CA TRP A 336 8.82 12.59 10.58
C TRP A 336 8.15 11.27 10.19
N GLY A 337 8.84 10.15 10.36
CA GLY A 337 8.33 8.91 9.81
C GLY A 337 9.22 7.70 9.97
N ASP A 338 8.83 6.60 9.32
CA ASP A 338 9.50 5.31 9.45
C ASP A 338 10.68 5.17 8.47
N SER A 339 11.24 3.96 8.38
CA SER A 339 12.39 3.67 7.51
C SER A 339 12.11 3.84 6.01
N ASN A 340 10.85 3.92 5.58
CA ASN A 340 10.53 4.24 4.19
C ASN A 340 10.93 5.68 3.84
N HIS A 341 10.81 6.62 4.79
CA HIS A 341 11.26 7.99 4.54
C HIS A 341 12.77 8.06 4.29
N VAL A 342 13.56 7.21 4.95
CA VAL A 342 15.01 7.12 4.69
C VAL A 342 15.27 6.73 3.24
N ASP A 343 14.59 5.69 2.76
CA ASP A 343 14.72 5.21 1.38
C ASP A 343 14.22 6.26 0.37
N THR A 344 13.03 6.84 0.60
CA THR A 344 12.46 7.90 -0.24
C THR A 344 13.36 9.15 -0.28
N VAL A 345 13.91 9.61 0.85
CA VAL A 345 14.81 10.77 0.88
C VAL A 345 16.11 10.45 0.13
N ARG A 346 16.69 9.26 0.31
CA ARG A 346 17.85 8.83 -0.45
C ARG A 346 17.58 8.85 -1.95
N ASN A 347 16.41 8.37 -2.38
CA ASN A 347 16.03 8.36 -3.79
C ASN A 347 15.73 9.76 -4.32
N PHE A 348 15.08 10.60 -3.54
CA PHE A 348 14.87 12.01 -3.84
C PHE A 348 16.19 12.74 -4.09
N LEU A 349 17.18 12.57 -3.21
CA LEU A 349 18.51 13.17 -3.36
C LEU A 349 19.20 12.67 -4.65
N ASN A 350 19.24 11.36 -4.89
CA ASN A 350 19.96 10.81 -6.05
C ASN A 350 19.26 11.07 -7.39
N PHE A 351 17.95 10.82 -7.48
CA PHE A 351 17.24 10.78 -8.76
C PHE A 351 16.51 12.08 -9.09
N VAL A 352 16.01 12.82 -8.08
CA VAL A 352 15.28 14.08 -8.30
C VAL A 352 16.22 15.28 -8.21
N LEU A 353 17.11 15.33 -7.22
CA LEU A 353 18.05 16.45 -7.04
C LEU A 353 19.39 16.27 -7.74
N GLY A 354 19.68 15.05 -8.21
CA GLY A 354 20.84 14.76 -9.05
C GLY A 354 22.16 14.61 -8.29
N PHE A 355 22.12 14.20 -7.02
CA PHE A 355 23.32 13.79 -6.31
C PHE A 355 23.84 12.45 -6.84
N GLU A 356 25.16 12.28 -6.85
CA GLU A 356 25.77 11.03 -7.27
C GLU A 356 26.09 10.14 -6.07
N ASN A 357 25.49 8.94 -6.07
CA ASN A 357 25.86 7.82 -5.20
C ASN A 357 25.72 8.10 -3.70
N ILE A 358 24.67 8.78 -3.23
CA ILE A 358 24.33 8.73 -1.79
C ILE A 358 23.83 7.30 -1.51
N PRO A 359 24.57 6.47 -0.74
CA PRO A 359 24.25 5.06 -0.56
C PRO A 359 23.05 4.90 0.36
N GLU A 360 23.04 5.66 1.45
CA GLU A 360 22.01 5.68 2.48
C GLU A 360 21.99 7.07 3.13
N VAL A 361 20.89 7.38 3.83
CA VAL A 361 20.82 8.52 4.75
C VAL A 361 20.56 8.00 6.16
N PRO A 362 21.04 8.68 7.22
CA PRO A 362 20.75 8.23 8.57
C PRO A 362 19.26 8.26 8.89
N ARG A 363 18.84 7.48 9.89
CA ARG A 363 17.46 7.53 10.43
C ARG A 363 17.14 8.86 11.10
N ARG A 364 18.15 9.57 11.62
CA ARG A 364 18.03 10.92 12.17
C ARG A 364 19.16 11.77 11.65
N PHE A 365 18.82 12.89 11.01
CA PHE A 365 19.81 13.86 10.55
C PHE A 365 19.16 15.21 10.30
N ASP A 366 19.99 16.24 10.23
CA ASP A 366 19.65 17.55 9.72
C ASP A 366 20.81 18.04 8.85
N ALA A 367 20.54 18.34 7.58
CA ALA A 367 21.59 18.67 6.63
C ALA A 367 21.15 19.65 5.55
N ASN A 368 22.06 20.54 5.16
CA ASN A 368 21.93 21.37 3.97
C ASN A 368 22.53 20.65 2.76
N TYR A 369 21.72 20.47 1.73
CA TYR A 369 22.13 19.92 0.45
C TYR A 369 22.22 21.04 -0.57
N SER A 370 23.44 21.36 -0.99
CA SER A 370 23.72 22.34 -2.04
C SER A 370 23.69 21.69 -3.42
N ARG A 371 23.11 22.38 -4.39
CA ARG A 371 23.04 21.90 -5.77
C ARG A 371 24.46 21.67 -6.33
N PRO A 372 24.78 20.47 -6.85
CA PRO A 372 26.15 20.13 -7.26
C PRO A 372 26.83 21.11 -8.22
N LYS A 373 26.04 21.72 -9.12
CA LYS A 373 26.54 22.67 -10.14
C LYS A 373 26.30 24.15 -9.79
N HIS A 374 25.52 24.46 -8.76
CA HIS A 374 25.22 25.84 -8.33
C HIS A 374 25.06 25.92 -6.81
N PRO A 375 26.16 25.96 -6.05
CA PRO A 375 26.12 25.79 -4.58
C PRO A 375 25.30 26.85 -3.81
N SER A 376 25.01 27.99 -4.44
CA SER A 376 24.13 29.03 -3.89
C SER A 376 22.65 28.60 -3.82
N GLN A 377 22.26 27.57 -4.57
CA GLN A 377 20.97 26.90 -4.42
C GLN A 377 21.13 25.74 -3.43
N TYR A 378 20.33 25.75 -2.37
CA TYR A 378 20.36 24.69 -1.35
C TYR A 378 18.96 24.37 -0.84
N VAL A 379 18.80 23.21 -0.22
CA VAL A 379 17.61 22.79 0.52
C VAL A 379 18.08 22.20 1.85
N ARG A 380 17.40 22.54 2.95
CA ARG A 380 17.62 21.89 4.25
C ARG A 380 16.66 20.72 4.36
N ILE A 381 17.15 19.55 4.71
CA ILE A 381 16.33 18.38 4.98
C ILE A 381 16.65 17.87 6.37
N THR A 382 15.61 17.75 7.18
CA THR A 382 15.66 17.10 8.49
C THR A 382 14.87 15.80 8.41
N SER A 383 15.37 14.74 9.04
CA SER A 383 14.64 13.48 9.20
C SER A 383 14.64 13.07 10.65
N MET A 384 13.44 12.78 11.17
CA MET A 384 13.20 12.26 12.52
C MET A 384 12.49 10.92 12.44
N PHE A 385 13.25 9.85 12.63
CA PHE A 385 12.71 8.49 12.65
C PHE A 385 11.76 8.26 13.82
N ASN A 386 10.48 7.99 13.51
CA ASN A 386 9.42 7.69 14.47
C ASN A 386 9.24 6.19 14.73
N GLY A 387 9.97 5.32 14.03
CA GLY A 387 9.84 3.89 14.26
C GLY A 387 10.25 3.44 15.66
N HIS A 388 11.06 4.26 16.36
CA HIS A 388 11.31 4.20 17.79
C HIS A 388 11.95 5.51 18.29
N SER A 389 11.65 5.90 19.53
CA SER A 389 12.29 6.96 20.32
C SER A 389 13.81 6.80 20.47
N ASN A 390 14.33 5.57 20.38
CA ASN A 390 15.74 5.24 20.26
C ASN A 390 16.05 4.82 18.82
N VAL A 391 16.92 5.58 18.14
CA VAL A 391 17.24 5.41 16.71
C VAL A 391 17.74 4.01 16.33
N SER A 392 18.37 3.28 17.24
CA SER A 392 18.89 1.92 17.03
C SER A 392 17.84 0.82 17.16
N ARG A 393 16.60 1.16 17.54
CA ARG A 393 15.49 0.23 17.75
C ARG A 393 14.36 0.47 16.74
N ASN A 394 13.31 -0.35 16.81
CA ASN A 394 12.14 -0.30 15.93
C ASN A 394 10.87 -0.70 16.70
N HIS A 395 9.71 -0.55 16.07
CA HIS A 395 8.41 -1.06 16.52
C HIS A 395 7.72 -0.26 17.62
N GLU A 396 7.83 1.08 17.63
CA GLU A 396 6.95 1.95 18.44
C GLU A 396 5.96 2.72 17.55
N GLY A 397 6.42 3.27 16.42
CA GLY A 397 5.59 4.15 15.58
C GLY A 397 5.13 5.38 16.38
N LEU A 398 3.82 5.64 16.42
CA LEU A 398 3.24 6.73 17.20
C LEU A 398 3.60 6.67 18.69
N TYR A 399 3.86 5.46 19.23
CA TYR A 399 4.23 5.33 20.64
C TYR A 399 5.57 6.01 20.95
N SER A 400 6.42 6.28 19.96
CA SER A 400 7.68 6.99 20.18
C SER A 400 7.47 8.38 20.82
N LEU A 401 6.30 8.99 20.62
CA LEU A 401 5.91 10.25 21.24
C LEU A 401 5.58 10.13 22.74
N HIS A 402 5.63 8.93 23.34
CA HIS A 402 5.56 8.78 24.79
C HIS A 402 6.88 9.12 25.48
N ASP A 403 7.98 9.07 24.76
CA ASP A 403 9.29 9.43 25.28
C ASP A 403 9.50 10.94 25.28
N ASP A 404 9.77 11.51 26.45
CA ASP A 404 9.90 12.96 26.66
C ASP A 404 11.12 13.52 25.93
N ALA A 405 12.24 12.79 25.93
CA ALA A 405 13.46 13.20 25.26
C ALA A 405 13.30 13.21 23.74
N TYR A 406 12.55 12.25 23.19
CA TYR A 406 12.21 12.22 21.77
C TYR A 406 11.31 13.39 21.37
N ARG A 407 10.30 13.73 22.19
CA ARG A 407 9.47 14.91 21.95
C ARG A 407 10.28 16.21 22.02
N GLU A 408 11.17 16.34 22.99
CA GLU A 408 12.05 17.51 23.13
C GLU A 408 13.00 17.66 21.93
N GLN A 409 13.60 16.56 21.46
CA GLN A 409 14.44 16.56 20.24
C GLN A 409 13.67 17.05 19.01
N ILE A 410 12.40 16.66 18.85
CA ILE A 410 11.57 17.20 17.76
C ILE A 410 11.34 18.70 18.00
N ALA A 411 10.95 19.09 19.21
CA ALA A 411 10.60 20.48 19.54
C ALA A 411 11.79 21.46 19.39
N GLU A 412 13.04 21.01 19.56
CA GLU A 412 14.25 21.79 19.31
C GLU A 412 14.26 22.46 17.92
N PHE A 413 13.93 21.71 16.87
CA PHE A 413 13.89 22.25 15.50
C PHE A 413 12.83 23.34 15.31
N PHE A 414 11.73 23.27 16.05
CA PHE A 414 10.62 24.23 15.96
C PHE A 414 10.78 25.44 16.89
N ARG A 415 11.81 25.44 17.76
CA ARG A 415 12.23 26.62 18.53
C ARG A 415 13.25 27.49 17.79
N GLU A 416 13.72 27.05 16.63
CA GLU A 416 14.55 27.88 15.75
C GLU A 416 13.79 29.14 15.27
N LYS A 417 14.54 30.14 14.79
CA LYS A 417 13.96 31.41 14.32
C LYS A 417 12.92 31.23 13.21
N THR A 418 13.07 30.19 12.40
CA THR A 418 12.17 29.84 11.30
C THR A 418 11.73 28.40 11.49
N ALA A 419 10.46 28.09 11.28
CA ALA A 419 9.99 26.73 11.16
C ALA A 419 10.28 26.14 9.76
N PRO A 420 10.19 24.82 9.58
CA PRO A 420 10.20 24.19 8.25
C PRO A 420 9.11 24.77 7.33
N ASP A 421 9.34 24.75 6.01
CA ASP A 421 8.32 25.10 5.02
C ASP A 421 7.26 24.01 4.86
N ALA A 422 7.66 22.75 5.07
CA ALA A 422 6.78 21.60 5.02
C ALA A 422 7.23 20.50 5.98
N ILE A 423 6.25 19.77 6.51
CA ILE A 423 6.46 18.52 7.23
C ILE A 423 5.87 17.39 6.40
N ILE A 424 6.66 16.35 6.13
CA ILE A 424 6.19 15.11 5.52
C ILE A 424 6.11 14.05 6.61
N MET A 425 4.89 13.59 6.89
CA MET A 425 4.60 12.65 7.96
C MET A 425 4.18 11.28 7.42
N ASN A 426 4.62 10.20 8.05
CA ASN A 426 3.99 8.89 7.92
C ASN A 426 4.07 8.10 9.23
N SER A 427 3.11 7.20 9.45
CA SER A 427 3.19 6.19 10.52
C SER A 427 2.32 4.99 10.14
N GLY A 428 2.72 3.79 10.56
CA GLY A 428 1.97 2.57 10.22
C GLY A 428 2.74 1.28 10.47
N LEU A 429 3.88 1.06 9.80
CA LEU A 429 4.56 -0.24 9.86
C LEU A 429 4.95 -0.63 11.29
N HIS A 430 5.56 0.31 12.01
CA HIS A 430 5.95 0.09 13.40
C HIS A 430 4.74 0.05 14.35
N ASP A 431 3.70 0.81 14.05
CA ASP A 431 2.43 0.78 14.77
C ASP A 431 1.75 -0.59 14.69
N GLY A 432 1.79 -1.23 13.52
CA GLY A 432 1.23 -2.56 13.29
C GLY A 432 1.79 -3.63 14.24
N VAL A 433 3.08 -3.49 14.60
CA VAL A 433 3.79 -4.37 15.55
C VAL A 433 3.54 -3.97 17.00
N TYR A 434 3.55 -2.66 17.28
CA TYR A 434 3.48 -2.13 18.64
C TYR A 434 2.10 -2.33 19.26
N TRP A 435 1.05 -1.84 18.59
CA TRP A 435 -0.28 -1.78 19.17
C TRP A 435 -0.96 -3.15 19.12
N LYS A 436 -1.34 -3.65 20.29
CA LYS A 436 -2.00 -4.95 20.42
C LYS A 436 -3.46 -4.89 19.96
N HIS A 437 -4.12 -3.76 20.22
CA HIS A 437 -5.53 -3.56 19.90
C HIS A 437 -5.75 -2.24 19.17
N LEU A 438 -6.79 -2.20 18.34
CA LEU A 438 -7.13 -1.04 17.51
C LEU A 438 -7.43 0.22 18.33
N TYR A 439 -8.09 0.10 19.49
CA TYR A 439 -8.38 1.24 20.37
C TYR A 439 -7.10 1.89 20.92
N GLN A 440 -6.06 1.10 21.20
CA GLN A 440 -4.78 1.62 21.68
C GLN A 440 -4.05 2.41 20.59
N PHE A 441 -4.12 1.93 19.33
CA PHE A 441 -3.63 2.71 18.20
C PHE A 441 -4.39 4.03 18.06
N ALA A 442 -5.72 4.02 18.21
CA ALA A 442 -6.53 5.23 18.15
C ALA A 442 -6.14 6.25 19.25
N GLU A 443 -5.89 5.80 20.48
CA GLU A 443 -5.34 6.63 21.56
C GLU A 443 -3.94 7.17 21.23
N GLY A 444 -3.06 6.33 20.66
CA GLY A 444 -1.75 6.75 20.17
C GLY A 444 -1.84 7.84 19.09
N ALA A 445 -2.83 7.74 18.20
CA ALA A 445 -3.12 8.76 17.19
C ALA A 445 -3.64 10.05 17.81
N ASP A 446 -4.47 9.99 18.86
CA ASP A 446 -4.91 11.18 19.61
C ASP A 446 -3.73 11.88 20.29
N LYS A 447 -2.80 11.13 20.87
CA LYS A 447 -1.57 11.70 21.44
C LYS A 447 -0.68 12.35 20.37
N ALA A 448 -0.59 11.74 19.19
CA ALA A 448 0.14 12.35 18.07
C ALA A 448 -0.51 13.67 17.64
N VAL A 449 -1.85 13.72 17.55
CA VAL A 449 -2.60 14.95 17.31
C VAL A 449 -2.29 16.00 18.37
N GLU A 450 -2.37 15.65 19.65
CA GLU A 450 -2.11 16.57 20.76
C GLU A 450 -0.70 17.17 20.67
N PHE A 451 0.31 16.32 20.49
CA PHE A 451 1.71 16.75 20.37
C PHE A 451 1.91 17.71 19.20
N TRP A 452 1.50 17.32 17.99
CA TRP A 452 1.70 18.14 16.80
C TRP A 452 0.89 19.43 16.84
N THR A 453 -0.34 19.39 17.36
CA THR A 453 -1.18 20.59 17.54
C THR A 453 -0.54 21.58 18.50
N SER A 454 -0.08 21.10 19.65
CA SER A 454 0.59 21.94 20.65
C SER A 454 1.86 22.57 20.07
N LEU A 455 2.69 21.76 19.42
CA LEU A 455 3.94 22.21 18.81
C LEU A 455 3.71 23.27 17.73
N LEU A 456 2.79 23.02 16.79
CA LEU A 456 2.55 23.90 15.65
C LEU A 456 1.75 25.16 16.01
N ASN A 457 0.90 25.11 17.05
CA ASN A 457 0.22 26.30 17.57
C ASN A 457 1.14 27.20 18.39
N GLY A 458 2.22 26.65 18.97
CA GLY A 458 3.22 27.42 19.69
C GLY A 458 4.21 28.20 18.81
N LEU A 459 4.16 28.01 17.49
CA LEU A 459 5.09 28.66 16.56
C LEU A 459 4.86 30.17 16.49
N GLN A 460 5.96 30.93 16.55
CA GLN A 460 5.98 32.37 16.30
C GLN A 460 6.10 32.70 14.80
N SER A 461 6.54 31.73 13.99
CA SER A 461 6.67 31.85 12.53
C SER A 461 5.43 31.30 11.81
N SER A 462 5.44 31.38 10.47
CA SER A 462 4.44 30.70 9.64
C SER A 462 4.39 29.20 9.93
N LYS A 463 3.18 28.64 9.95
CA LYS A 463 2.99 27.20 10.13
C LYS A 463 3.46 26.44 8.89
N PRO A 464 4.19 25.32 9.06
CA PRO A 464 4.56 24.45 7.95
C PRO A 464 3.32 23.84 7.30
N ARG A 465 3.43 23.53 6.00
CA ARG A 465 2.46 22.65 5.35
C ARG A 465 2.67 21.20 5.80
N VAL A 466 1.69 20.60 6.46
CA VAL A 466 1.77 19.20 6.87
C VAL A 466 1.18 18.31 5.78
N VAL A 467 2.03 17.52 5.14
CA VAL A 467 1.63 16.47 4.19
C VAL A 467 1.68 15.15 4.92
N TYR A 468 0.54 14.48 5.05
CA TYR A 468 0.51 13.10 5.51
C TYR A 468 0.65 12.16 4.32
N ARG A 469 1.82 11.54 4.21
CA ARG A 469 2.07 10.48 3.25
C ARG A 469 1.61 9.17 3.90
N THR A 470 0.58 8.53 3.36
CA THR A 470 0.08 7.25 3.92
C THR A 470 1.17 6.18 3.84
N THR A 471 1.19 5.27 4.81
CA THR A 471 2.13 4.15 4.82
C THR A 471 1.92 3.25 3.59
N ILE A 472 3.01 2.71 3.04
CA ILE A 472 2.99 1.79 1.89
C ILE A 472 2.14 0.54 2.13
N THR A 473 1.67 -0.06 1.04
CA THR A 473 1.11 -1.41 1.03
C THR A 473 2.25 -2.42 1.11
N THR A 474 2.31 -3.18 2.20
CA THR A 474 3.37 -4.18 2.42
C THR A 474 3.25 -5.35 1.45
N ALA A 475 4.40 -5.89 1.04
CA ALA A 475 4.52 -6.76 -0.11
C ALA A 475 5.02 -8.17 0.21
N GLY A 476 4.72 -9.14 -0.67
CA GLY A 476 5.21 -10.51 -0.57
C GLY A 476 4.96 -11.12 0.81
N TRP A 477 6.01 -11.59 1.50
CA TRP A 477 5.87 -12.19 2.84
C TRP A 477 5.22 -11.27 3.88
N ALA A 478 5.44 -9.94 3.75
CA ALA A 478 4.95 -8.96 4.71
C ALA A 478 3.42 -8.79 4.68
N ARG A 479 2.75 -9.32 3.65
CA ARG A 479 1.27 -9.39 3.57
C ARG A 479 0.65 -10.21 4.71
N ALA A 480 1.40 -11.14 5.28
CA ALA A 480 0.96 -11.97 6.40
C ALA A 480 1.25 -11.34 7.77
N ALA A 481 2.13 -10.33 7.84
CA ALA A 481 2.75 -9.88 9.08
C ALA A 481 1.88 -8.89 9.87
N SER A 482 2.34 -8.49 11.05
CA SER A 482 1.70 -7.49 11.93
C SER A 482 1.42 -6.12 11.28
N PHE A 483 1.99 -5.83 10.12
CA PHE A 483 1.80 -4.61 9.32
C PHE A 483 1.24 -4.92 7.93
N ASN A 484 0.38 -5.94 7.83
CA ASN A 484 -0.29 -6.33 6.60
C ASN A 484 -1.13 -5.18 5.97
N PRO A 485 -1.48 -5.29 4.68
CA PRO A 485 -2.23 -4.27 3.95
C PRO A 485 -3.52 -3.79 4.63
N GLN A 486 -4.37 -4.70 5.14
CA GLN A 486 -5.63 -4.30 5.79
C GLN A 486 -5.38 -3.41 7.00
N LYS A 487 -4.43 -3.80 7.84
CA LYS A 487 -4.11 -3.06 9.06
C LYS A 487 -3.54 -1.69 8.73
N MET A 488 -2.66 -1.60 7.72
CA MET A 488 -2.10 -0.32 7.26
C MET A 488 -3.16 0.59 6.67
N GLU A 489 -4.08 0.06 5.86
CA GLU A 489 -5.19 0.81 5.30
C GLU A 489 -6.09 1.45 6.37
N ILE A 490 -6.45 0.67 7.39
CA ILE A 490 -7.27 1.14 8.51
C ILE A 490 -6.49 2.17 9.35
N PHE A 491 -5.22 1.91 9.66
CA PHE A 491 -4.39 2.82 10.45
C PHE A 491 -4.17 4.16 9.75
N ASN A 492 -3.89 4.12 8.44
CA ASN A 492 -3.77 5.32 7.61
C ASN A 492 -5.05 6.15 7.66
N SER A 493 -6.21 5.51 7.47
CA SER A 493 -7.51 6.19 7.43
C SER A 493 -7.86 6.85 8.77
N MET A 494 -7.59 6.18 9.91
CA MET A 494 -7.78 6.75 11.24
C MET A 494 -6.87 7.96 11.51
N LEU A 495 -5.60 7.89 11.09
CA LEU A 495 -4.68 9.02 11.25
C LEU A 495 -5.08 10.22 10.38
N VAL A 496 -5.45 9.98 9.12
CA VAL A 496 -5.96 11.05 8.22
C VAL A 496 -7.20 11.70 8.83
N GLU A 497 -8.18 10.90 9.29
CA GLU A 497 -9.39 11.42 9.94
C GLU A 497 -9.05 12.34 11.13
N LYS A 498 -8.20 11.86 12.03
CA LYS A 498 -7.85 12.57 13.27
C LYS A 498 -7.05 13.85 12.99
N PHE A 499 -6.05 13.79 12.10
CA PHE A 499 -5.24 14.96 11.75
C PHE A 499 -6.07 16.00 10.99
N LYS A 500 -7.00 15.58 10.13
CA LYS A 500 -7.94 16.46 9.44
C LYS A 500 -8.91 17.13 10.42
N LYS A 501 -9.49 16.38 11.35
CA LYS A 501 -10.37 16.92 12.42
C LYS A 501 -9.66 17.97 13.29
N ALA A 502 -8.36 17.81 13.51
CA ALA A 502 -7.52 18.77 14.24
C ALA A 502 -7.01 19.95 13.40
N ASN A 503 -7.39 20.04 12.12
CA ASN A 503 -6.89 21.03 11.17
C ASN A 503 -5.35 21.07 11.08
N LEU A 504 -4.71 19.90 11.20
CA LEU A 504 -3.27 19.75 11.08
C LEU A 504 -2.84 19.58 9.62
N LEU A 505 -3.63 18.86 8.82
CA LEU A 505 -3.25 18.51 7.45
C LEU A 505 -3.37 19.71 6.52
N TRP A 506 -2.28 19.97 5.79
CA TRP A 506 -2.36 20.67 4.51
C TRP A 506 -2.74 19.71 3.39
N GLY A 507 -2.43 18.41 3.46
CA GLY A 507 -2.86 17.47 2.43
C GLY A 507 -2.36 16.04 2.64
N VAL A 508 -2.82 15.14 1.78
CA VAL A 508 -2.51 13.71 1.79
C VAL A 508 -1.76 13.31 0.53
N VAL A 509 -0.74 12.48 0.67
CA VAL A 509 -0.13 11.73 -0.44
C VAL A 509 -0.37 10.25 -0.21
N ASP A 510 -1.19 9.61 -1.04
CA ASP A 510 -1.60 8.24 -0.80
C ASP A 510 -0.55 7.23 -1.31
N GLY A 511 0.47 7.02 -0.48
CA GLY A 511 1.53 6.03 -0.72
C GLY A 511 1.02 4.58 -0.65
N PHE A 512 -0.06 4.32 0.10
CA PHE A 512 -0.71 3.02 0.16
C PHE A 512 -1.25 2.63 -1.21
N ASP A 513 -2.14 3.44 -1.79
CA ASP A 513 -2.76 3.16 -3.09
C ASP A 513 -1.72 3.10 -4.23
N LEU A 514 -0.75 4.02 -4.24
CA LEU A 514 0.35 4.03 -5.21
C LEU A 514 1.11 2.68 -5.25
N THR A 515 1.40 2.11 -4.07
CA THR A 515 2.19 0.88 -3.95
C THR A 515 1.33 -0.37 -4.06
N TYR A 516 0.03 -0.27 -3.83
CA TYR A 516 -0.90 -1.40 -3.74
C TYR A 516 -0.81 -2.35 -4.93
N PRO A 517 -0.83 -1.91 -6.21
CA PRO A 517 -0.80 -2.88 -7.29
C PRO A 517 0.47 -3.75 -7.31
N TRP A 518 1.57 -3.27 -6.73
CA TRP A 518 2.89 -3.92 -6.76
C TRP A 518 3.18 -4.81 -5.55
N HIS A 519 2.20 -5.02 -4.67
CA HIS A 519 2.45 -5.65 -3.37
C HIS A 519 2.41 -7.20 -3.39
N PHE A 520 1.88 -7.83 -4.43
CA PHE A 520 1.67 -9.29 -4.42
C PHE A 520 2.96 -10.12 -4.39
N ASP A 521 4.09 -9.54 -4.81
CA ASP A 521 5.38 -10.22 -4.90
C ASP A 521 6.54 -9.33 -4.43
N HIS A 522 7.78 -9.77 -4.68
CA HIS A 522 8.99 -9.05 -4.31
C HIS A 522 9.63 -8.28 -5.47
N ASN A 523 8.96 -8.12 -6.61
CA ASN A 523 9.60 -7.50 -7.79
C ASN A 523 10.00 -6.05 -7.55
N CYS A 524 9.17 -5.31 -6.81
CA CYS A 524 9.39 -3.90 -6.51
C CYS A 524 9.80 -3.62 -5.06
N SER A 525 9.75 -4.62 -4.18
CA SER A 525 9.82 -4.44 -2.73
C SER A 525 10.49 -5.60 -2.00
N ASP A 526 11.23 -5.31 -0.93
CA ASP A 526 11.76 -6.33 -0.01
C ASP A 526 10.70 -6.88 0.95
N GLY A 527 9.47 -6.38 0.83
CA GLY A 527 8.31 -6.65 1.67
C GLY A 527 7.86 -5.42 2.44
N VAL A 528 8.79 -4.59 2.91
CA VAL A 528 8.50 -3.41 3.74
C VAL A 528 9.06 -2.11 3.17
N HIS A 529 9.89 -2.17 2.13
CA HIS A 529 10.50 -1.03 1.45
C HIS A 529 10.45 -1.17 -0.07
N TYR A 530 9.94 -0.13 -0.74
CA TYR A 530 9.98 0.01 -2.21
C TYR A 530 11.18 0.82 -2.71
N GLY A 531 11.83 1.57 -1.83
CA GLY A 531 12.88 2.53 -2.18
C GLY A 531 14.31 2.01 -2.05
N LYS A 532 14.51 0.70 -1.92
CA LYS A 532 15.87 0.14 -1.76
C LYS A 532 16.79 0.55 -2.91
N PRO A 533 18.08 0.86 -2.64
CA PRO A 533 19.01 1.26 -3.69
C PRO A 533 19.11 0.19 -4.79
N PRO A 534 19.08 0.58 -6.08
CA PRO A 534 19.32 -0.37 -7.15
C PRO A 534 20.67 -1.06 -6.98
N ALA A 535 20.69 -2.37 -7.18
CA ALA A 535 21.89 -3.18 -7.13
C ALA A 535 21.80 -4.34 -8.13
N ALA A 536 22.91 -4.62 -8.83
CA ALA A 536 23.03 -5.75 -9.75
C ALA A 536 23.35 -7.04 -8.97
N VAL A 537 22.44 -7.42 -8.07
CA VAL A 537 22.56 -8.58 -7.18
C VAL A 537 21.28 -9.42 -7.23
N GLN A 538 21.37 -10.68 -6.79
CA GLN A 538 20.20 -11.55 -6.72
C GLN A 538 19.17 -10.98 -5.73
N TRP A 539 17.94 -10.83 -6.20
CA TRP A 539 16.81 -10.26 -5.49
C TRP A 539 15.61 -11.21 -5.63
N TYR A 540 15.35 -12.01 -4.59
CA TYR A 540 14.23 -12.95 -4.53
C TYR A 540 14.06 -13.83 -5.80
N GLY A 541 15.19 -14.26 -6.39
CA GLY A 541 15.21 -15.16 -7.56
C GLY A 541 15.49 -14.49 -8.91
N GLN A 542 15.53 -13.15 -9.00
CA GLN A 542 15.88 -12.41 -10.21
C GLN A 542 17.05 -11.44 -9.98
N LEU A 543 17.67 -10.94 -11.05
CA LEU A 543 18.77 -9.96 -10.94
C LEU A 543 18.22 -8.53 -10.82
N GLY A 544 18.46 -7.88 -9.68
CA GLY A 544 17.97 -6.54 -9.36
C GLY A 544 16.46 -6.47 -9.07
N HIS A 545 15.98 -5.29 -8.68
CA HIS A 545 14.57 -5.04 -8.37
C HIS A 545 14.05 -3.73 -8.97
N GLN A 546 12.74 -3.64 -9.16
CA GLN A 546 12.07 -2.51 -9.79
C GLN A 546 11.70 -1.44 -8.74
N TYR A 547 12.60 -0.49 -8.48
CA TYR A 547 12.44 0.57 -7.47
C TYR A 547 11.63 1.80 -7.95
N PHE A 548 11.09 1.78 -9.17
CA PHE A 548 10.43 2.94 -9.76
C PHE A 548 9.17 3.40 -9.00
N VAL A 549 8.57 2.51 -8.21
CA VAL A 549 7.38 2.81 -7.40
C VAL A 549 7.70 3.93 -6.39
N ASP A 550 8.85 3.84 -5.73
CA ASP A 550 9.30 4.89 -4.81
C ASP A 550 9.84 6.13 -5.55
N LEU A 551 10.42 5.98 -6.74
CA LEU A 551 10.78 7.15 -7.57
C LEU A 551 9.54 7.97 -7.95
N MET A 552 8.46 7.30 -8.31
CA MET A 552 7.19 7.96 -8.57
C MET A 552 6.68 8.68 -7.32
N LEU A 553 6.75 8.03 -6.15
CA LEU A 553 6.40 8.66 -4.88
C LEU A 553 7.24 9.92 -4.60
N ALA A 554 8.55 9.88 -4.84
CA ALA A 554 9.43 11.03 -4.67
C ALA A 554 9.01 12.20 -5.57
N HIS A 555 8.58 11.94 -6.81
CA HIS A 555 8.05 12.97 -7.70
C HIS A 555 6.66 13.47 -7.28
N ILE A 556 5.80 12.62 -6.71
CA ILE A 556 4.50 13.04 -6.16
C ILE A 556 4.70 13.95 -4.95
N LEU A 557 5.61 13.60 -4.03
CA LEU A 557 5.99 14.47 -2.91
C LEU A 557 6.57 15.79 -3.41
N MET A 558 7.42 15.74 -4.45
CA MET A 558 7.91 16.95 -5.10
C MET A 558 6.77 17.81 -5.62
N HIS A 559 5.75 17.20 -6.23
CA HIS A 559 4.57 17.90 -6.70
C HIS A 559 3.86 18.63 -5.57
N ALA A 560 3.56 17.94 -4.47
CA ALA A 560 2.94 18.53 -3.28
C ALA A 560 3.76 19.71 -2.73
N LEU A 561 5.09 19.58 -2.72
CA LEU A 561 5.99 20.64 -2.25
C LEU A 561 6.05 21.87 -3.17
N CYS A 562 5.68 21.72 -4.44
CA CYS A 562 5.81 22.76 -5.46
C CYS A 562 4.50 23.41 -5.89
N VAL A 563 3.35 22.75 -5.69
CA VAL A 563 2.06 23.41 -5.88
C VAL A 563 1.83 24.37 -4.71
N SER A 564 1.53 25.61 -5.05
CA SER A 564 1.30 26.73 -4.13
C SER A 564 -0.17 27.03 -4.00
#